data_AF-A0AAV4K431-F1
#
_entry.id   AF-A0AAV4K431-F1
#
_cell.length_a   1.000
_cell.length_b   1.000
_cell.length_c   1.000
_cell.angle_alpha   90.00
_cell.angle_beta   90.00
_cell.angle_gamma   90.00
#
_symmetry.space_group_name_H-M   'P 1'
#
loop_
_entity.id
_entity.type
_entity.pdbx_description
1 polymer ?
#
loop_
_entity_poly.entity_id
_entity_poly.type
_entity_poly.pdbx_seq_one_letter_code
_entity_poly.pdbx_strand_id
1 'polypeptide(L)'
;MKRGLKRALLAAGLYIGLPYLLVQVGNLGLVHEGKRARREVALTFDDGPDPVTTPAVLDALREAGMHATFFVIAGRARAHPDLIRRMLGEGHQVEAHAEKHVHAWIRTPWGAALDPLRAVRGLSEVTGRPVRLHRPPHGAYTLGTWLGQRLAGVRGAHWSIEGRDWHPASSPETVRERLAALLVPGAVVVLHDAGPGARVTGPLLPGLLTDLKARGYRSVTLDELDGAGPQGWPGLKRRGFLALDAVFDRLGGIRFAGGRADNLFRIARVPFPLSGARLADSTPIPHGAAALEFHVNNPILVDLGPRASVRQARREDFRVVARELQTRPEYADVQYVFCLSAVSPLLGLLGFENHDLPPADARRLRRWANVLRLAYGNDPNAKAPQLSVLTRAEFLRLYG
;
A
#
# COMPACT_ATOMS: atom_id res chain seq x y z
N MET A 1 33.41 -24.11 22.96
CA MET A 1 32.72 -22.82 22.75
C MET A 1 32.23 -22.57 21.31
N LYS A 2 33.07 -22.60 20.26
CA LYS A 2 32.66 -22.20 18.90
C LYS A 2 31.51 -23.02 18.28
N ARG A 3 31.38 -24.32 18.59
CA ARG A 3 30.27 -25.17 18.09
C ARG A 3 28.91 -24.86 18.76
N GLY A 4 28.91 -24.53 20.05
CA GLY A 4 27.68 -24.18 20.79
C GLY A 4 27.10 -22.85 20.33
N LEU A 5 27.96 -21.84 20.14
CA LEU A 5 27.55 -20.54 19.61
C LEU A 5 26.97 -20.66 18.19
N LYS A 6 27.60 -21.45 17.30
CA LYS A 6 27.06 -21.70 15.95
C LYS A 6 25.66 -22.33 15.97
N ARG A 7 25.42 -23.30 16.85
CA ARG A 7 24.10 -23.93 17.02
C ARG A 7 23.06 -22.95 17.57
N ALA A 8 23.44 -22.12 18.53
CA ALA A 8 22.55 -21.10 19.08
C ALA A 8 22.16 -20.04 18.03
N LEU A 9 23.12 -19.57 17.24
CA LEU A 9 22.86 -18.62 16.14
C LEU A 9 21.97 -19.23 15.06
N LEU A 10 22.20 -20.49 14.69
CA LEU A 10 21.33 -21.20 13.75
C LEU A 10 19.91 -21.35 14.29
N ALA A 11 19.75 -21.72 15.56
CA ALA A 11 18.44 -21.84 16.20
C ALA A 11 17.71 -20.49 16.26
N ALA A 12 18.40 -19.40 16.62
CA ALA A 12 17.85 -18.05 16.60
C ALA A 12 17.48 -17.61 15.17
N GLY A 13 18.30 -17.94 14.18
CA GLY A 13 18.04 -17.70 12.76
C GLY A 13 16.79 -18.42 12.28
N LEU A 14 16.57 -19.68 12.68
CA LEU A 14 15.36 -20.44 12.32
C LEU A 14 14.12 -19.97 13.09
N TYR A 15 14.27 -19.60 14.37
CA TYR A 15 13.14 -19.24 15.24
C TYR A 15 12.65 -17.80 15.02
N ILE A 16 13.56 -16.84 14.80
CA ILE A 16 13.24 -15.41 14.59
C ILE A 16 13.55 -15.02 13.15
N GLY A 17 14.77 -15.26 12.68
CA GLY A 17 15.25 -14.73 11.39
C GLY A 17 14.41 -15.17 10.19
N LEU A 18 14.09 -16.46 10.09
CA LEU A 18 13.33 -17.01 8.97
C LEU A 18 11.86 -16.53 8.96
N PRO A 19 11.10 -16.60 10.07
CA PRO A 19 9.78 -15.97 10.16
C PRO A 19 9.82 -14.46 9.93
N TYR A 20 10.82 -13.76 10.44
CA TYR A 20 10.99 -12.33 10.19
C TYR A 20 11.13 -12.06 8.69
N LEU A 21 12.00 -12.79 7.97
CA LEU A 21 12.20 -12.57 6.54
C LEU A 21 11.00 -13.00 5.69
N LEU A 22 10.42 -14.17 5.94
CA LEU A 22 9.36 -14.72 5.08
C LEU A 22 7.97 -14.18 5.44
N VAL A 23 7.66 -14.04 6.72
CA VAL A 23 6.33 -13.72 7.21
C VAL A 23 6.21 -12.23 7.49
N GLN A 24 7.13 -11.62 8.24
CA GLN A 24 7.02 -10.19 8.58
C GLN A 24 7.48 -9.28 7.43
N VAL A 25 8.67 -9.53 6.89
CA VAL A 25 9.21 -8.79 5.75
C VAL A 25 8.61 -9.30 4.45
N GLY A 26 8.28 -10.59 4.33
CA GLY A 26 7.76 -11.21 3.11
C GLY A 26 6.22 -11.29 3.01
N ASN A 27 5.50 -11.10 4.13
CA ASN A 27 4.04 -11.24 4.26
C ASN A 27 3.50 -12.62 3.87
N LEU A 28 4.36 -13.63 3.77
CA LEU A 28 3.96 -14.96 3.31
C LEU A 28 2.93 -15.58 4.26
N GLY A 29 1.75 -15.89 3.73
CA GLY A 29 0.63 -16.44 4.47
C GLY A 29 -0.14 -15.41 5.32
N LEU A 30 0.19 -14.12 5.24
CA LEU A 30 -0.51 -13.06 5.96
C LEU A 30 -1.56 -12.36 5.08
N VAL A 31 -2.66 -11.94 5.68
CA VAL A 31 -3.55 -10.93 5.10
C VAL A 31 -2.89 -9.56 5.31
N HIS A 32 -2.55 -8.86 4.23
CA HIS A 32 -1.72 -7.64 4.30
C HIS A 32 -2.24 -6.49 3.43
N GLU A 33 -2.82 -6.81 2.27
CA GLU A 33 -3.42 -5.85 1.33
C GLU A 33 -4.52 -6.53 0.53
N GLY A 34 -5.45 -5.74 0.00
CA GLY A 34 -6.42 -6.12 -1.01
C GLY A 34 -5.98 -5.73 -2.43
N LYS A 35 -6.86 -5.96 -3.39
CA LYS A 35 -6.72 -5.53 -4.78
C LYS A 35 -6.95 -4.03 -4.92
N ARG A 36 -6.35 -3.43 -5.94
CA ARG A 36 -6.47 -2.00 -6.22
C ARG A 36 -7.61 -1.63 -7.17
N ALA A 37 -8.57 -2.54 -7.35
CA ALA A 37 -9.66 -2.41 -8.31
C ALA A 37 -10.77 -1.46 -7.85
N ARG A 38 -10.95 -1.31 -6.53
CA ARG A 38 -11.96 -0.45 -5.90
C ARG A 38 -11.25 0.52 -4.96
N ARG A 39 -11.74 1.77 -4.88
CA ARG A 39 -11.27 2.76 -3.89
C ARG A 39 -11.77 2.40 -2.49
N GLU A 40 -11.33 1.27 -2.00
CA GLU A 40 -11.59 0.75 -0.67
C GLU A 40 -10.26 0.62 0.07
N VAL A 41 -10.28 0.85 1.37
CA VAL A 41 -9.17 0.60 2.30
C VAL A 41 -9.71 -0.06 3.55
N ALA A 42 -8.88 -0.80 4.27
CA ALA A 42 -9.21 -1.27 5.61
C ALA A 42 -8.45 -0.42 6.63
N LEU A 43 -9.14 0.48 7.31
CA LEU A 43 -8.62 1.06 8.56
C LEU A 43 -8.65 -0.03 9.64
N THR A 44 -7.52 -0.21 10.32
CA THR A 44 -7.38 -1.20 11.39
C THR A 44 -6.80 -0.56 12.64
N PHE A 45 -7.34 -0.94 13.80
CA PHE A 45 -6.98 -0.38 15.09
C PHE A 45 -6.47 -1.48 16.02
N ASP A 46 -5.26 -1.32 16.55
CA ASP A 46 -4.63 -2.25 17.48
C ASP A 46 -4.70 -1.71 18.93
N ASP A 47 -4.51 -2.63 19.89
CA ASP A 47 -4.39 -2.43 21.35
C ASP A 47 -5.69 -2.29 22.15
N GLY A 48 -6.82 -1.93 21.53
CA GLY A 48 -8.10 -1.76 22.22
C GLY A 48 -8.70 -3.03 22.85
N PRO A 49 -9.90 -2.93 23.42
CA PRO A 49 -10.63 -1.69 23.69
C PRO A 49 -10.12 -0.96 24.93
N ASP A 50 -10.18 0.36 24.92
CA ASP A 50 -9.95 1.25 26.06
C ASP A 50 -11.20 2.12 26.30
N PRO A 51 -11.75 2.16 27.52
CA PRO A 51 -13.01 2.86 27.82
C PRO A 51 -12.95 4.37 27.64
N VAL A 52 -11.76 4.97 27.59
CA VAL A 52 -11.57 6.41 27.41
C VAL A 52 -11.39 6.76 25.93
N THR A 53 -10.57 6.01 25.19
CA THR A 53 -10.15 6.42 23.83
C THR A 53 -10.90 5.70 22.71
N THR A 54 -11.26 4.43 22.87
CA THR A 54 -11.98 3.67 21.84
C THR A 54 -13.35 4.29 21.47
N PRO A 55 -14.16 4.84 22.40
CA PRO A 55 -15.46 5.43 22.05
C PRO A 55 -15.36 6.54 21.00
N ALA A 56 -14.35 7.42 21.10
CA ALA A 56 -14.16 8.52 20.16
C ALA A 56 -13.83 8.02 18.74
N VAL A 57 -13.10 6.91 18.63
CA VAL A 57 -12.81 6.26 17.33
C VAL A 57 -14.10 5.72 16.70
N LEU A 58 -14.93 5.04 17.50
CA LEU A 58 -16.22 4.49 17.06
C LEU A 58 -17.19 5.60 16.63
N ASP A 59 -17.28 6.69 17.40
CA ASP A 59 -18.12 7.84 17.07
C ASP A 59 -17.73 8.47 15.73
N ALA A 60 -16.43 8.70 15.49
CA ALA A 60 -15.95 9.26 14.23
C ALA A 60 -16.23 8.34 13.02
N LEU A 61 -16.05 7.01 13.17
CA LEU A 61 -16.35 6.04 12.12
C LEU A 61 -17.85 6.02 11.79
N ARG A 62 -18.71 6.02 12.81
CA ARG A 62 -20.17 6.08 12.67
C ARG A 62 -20.60 7.35 11.94
N GLU A 63 -20.08 8.52 12.33
CA GLU A 63 -20.37 9.80 11.67
C GLU A 63 -19.96 9.82 10.20
N ALA A 64 -18.84 9.16 9.86
CA ALA A 64 -18.38 9.03 8.47
C ALA A 64 -19.12 7.96 7.67
N GLY A 65 -19.92 7.09 8.32
CA GLY A 65 -20.56 5.94 7.68
C GLY A 65 -19.54 4.90 7.17
N MET A 66 -18.45 4.72 7.91
CA MET A 66 -17.32 3.86 7.55
C MET A 66 -17.10 2.75 8.57
N HIS A 67 -16.61 1.59 8.10
CA HIS A 67 -16.29 0.46 8.97
C HIS A 67 -14.78 0.24 9.07
N ALA A 68 -14.36 -0.55 10.04
CA ALA A 68 -12.97 -0.78 10.39
C ALA A 68 -12.81 -2.15 11.05
N THR A 69 -11.56 -2.60 11.18
CA THR A 69 -11.22 -3.84 11.90
C THR A 69 -10.43 -3.53 13.16
N PHE A 70 -10.92 -3.98 14.31
CA PHE A 70 -10.27 -3.81 15.60
C PHE A 70 -9.54 -5.10 15.98
N PHE A 71 -8.21 -5.05 16.07
CA PHE A 71 -7.40 -6.12 16.65
C PHE A 71 -7.26 -5.86 18.14
N VAL A 72 -8.08 -6.54 18.94
CA VAL A 72 -8.21 -6.25 20.37
C VAL A 72 -7.37 -7.19 21.24
N ILE A 73 -6.94 -6.69 22.39
CA ILE A 73 -6.31 -7.52 23.44
C ILE A 73 -7.43 -8.27 24.18
N ALA A 74 -7.37 -9.60 24.21
CA ALA A 74 -8.43 -10.43 24.79
C ALA A 74 -8.67 -10.15 26.29
N GLY A 75 -7.61 -9.81 27.04
CA GLY A 75 -7.74 -9.34 28.43
C GLY A 75 -8.58 -8.07 28.55
N ARG A 76 -8.42 -7.10 27.65
CA ARG A 76 -9.20 -5.84 27.62
C ARG A 76 -10.62 -6.07 27.13
N ALA A 77 -10.80 -6.93 26.13
CA ALA A 77 -12.11 -7.32 25.63
C ALA A 77 -13.00 -7.93 26.74
N ARG A 78 -12.41 -8.78 27.61
CA ARG A 78 -13.12 -9.33 28.78
C ARG A 78 -13.48 -8.28 29.83
N ALA A 79 -12.65 -7.25 29.99
CA ALA A 79 -12.91 -6.15 30.93
C ALA A 79 -13.97 -5.16 30.40
N HIS A 80 -14.10 -5.03 29.08
CA HIS A 80 -15.01 -4.08 28.42
C HIS A 80 -15.87 -4.75 27.33
N PRO A 81 -16.70 -5.76 27.68
CA PRO A 81 -17.52 -6.49 26.71
C PRO A 81 -18.62 -5.62 26.08
N ASP A 82 -18.98 -4.50 26.71
CA ASP A 82 -19.87 -3.48 26.16
C ASP A 82 -19.29 -2.80 24.91
N LEU A 83 -17.99 -2.47 24.92
CA LEU A 83 -17.31 -1.90 23.75
C LEU A 83 -17.20 -2.91 22.61
N ILE A 84 -16.98 -4.18 22.93
CA ILE A 84 -16.98 -5.25 21.91
C ILE A 84 -18.38 -5.37 21.28
N ARG A 85 -19.44 -5.37 22.09
CA ARG A 85 -20.83 -5.37 21.57
C ARG A 85 -21.11 -4.15 20.71
N ARG A 86 -20.62 -2.96 21.10
CA ARG A 86 -20.75 -1.74 20.33
C ARG A 86 -20.03 -1.85 18.97
N MET A 87 -18.78 -2.30 18.95
CA MET A 87 -18.01 -2.53 17.71
C MET A 87 -18.79 -3.41 16.74
N LEU A 88 -19.26 -4.57 17.21
CA LEU A 88 -20.01 -5.52 16.39
C LEU A 88 -21.38 -4.99 15.96
N GLY A 89 -22.06 -4.22 16.83
CA GLY A 89 -23.37 -3.63 16.55
C GLY A 89 -23.31 -2.47 15.54
N GLU A 90 -22.19 -1.76 15.48
CA GLU A 90 -21.92 -0.68 14.53
C GLU A 90 -21.31 -1.18 13.20
N GLY A 91 -21.21 -2.50 13.01
CA GLY A 91 -20.76 -3.10 11.75
C GLY A 91 -19.25 -3.25 11.61
N HIS A 92 -18.48 -3.06 12.68
CA HIS A 92 -17.04 -3.27 12.66
C HIS A 92 -16.67 -4.76 12.82
N GLN A 93 -15.50 -5.11 12.29
CA GLN A 93 -14.90 -6.42 12.49
C GLN A 93 -14.03 -6.39 13.75
N VAL A 94 -14.07 -7.46 14.57
CA VAL A 94 -13.28 -7.59 15.79
C VAL A 94 -12.47 -8.88 15.73
N GLU A 95 -11.15 -8.78 15.86
CA GLU A 95 -10.18 -9.87 15.69
C GLU A 95 -9.13 -9.85 16.80
N ALA A 96 -8.33 -10.92 16.92
CA ALA A 96 -7.41 -11.07 18.05
C ALA A 96 -6.06 -10.36 17.81
N HIS A 97 -5.58 -9.63 18.81
CA HIS A 97 -4.22 -9.09 18.82
C HIS A 97 -3.27 -9.94 19.68
N ALA A 98 -3.61 -10.07 20.97
CA ALA A 98 -2.87 -10.88 21.94
C ALA A 98 -3.71 -11.14 23.19
N GLU A 99 -3.24 -12.07 24.03
CA GLU A 99 -3.79 -12.22 25.39
C GLU A 99 -3.29 -11.07 26.29
N LYS A 100 -1.99 -10.74 26.15
CA LYS A 100 -1.33 -9.58 26.78
C LYS A 100 -0.40 -8.94 25.77
N HIS A 101 -0.30 -7.61 25.79
CA HIS A 101 0.58 -6.88 24.87
C HIS A 101 2.06 -6.99 25.27
N VAL A 102 2.68 -8.11 24.90
CA VAL A 102 4.11 -8.40 25.09
C VAL A 102 4.75 -8.60 23.72
N HIS A 103 6.01 -8.19 23.55
CA HIS A 103 6.72 -8.40 22.29
C HIS A 103 7.06 -9.90 22.08
N ALA A 104 6.88 -10.44 20.87
CA ALA A 104 7.06 -11.87 20.61
C ALA A 104 8.51 -12.36 20.84
N TRP A 105 9.51 -11.51 20.55
CA TRP A 105 10.93 -11.87 20.67
C TRP A 105 11.44 -12.01 22.11
N ILE A 106 10.74 -11.42 23.09
CA ILE A 106 11.10 -11.56 24.52
C ILE A 106 10.28 -12.66 25.21
N ARG A 107 9.35 -13.31 24.48
CA ARG A 107 8.64 -14.49 24.99
C ARG A 107 9.48 -15.75 24.80
N THR A 108 9.29 -16.71 25.69
CA THR A 108 9.72 -18.09 25.44
C THR A 108 8.99 -18.65 24.20
N PRO A 109 9.56 -19.65 23.50
CA PRO A 109 8.90 -20.28 22.35
C PRO A 109 7.49 -20.78 22.66
N TRP A 110 7.29 -21.38 23.83
CA TRP A 110 5.97 -21.81 24.31
C TRP A 110 5.03 -20.64 24.57
N GLY A 111 5.52 -19.57 25.20
CA GLY A 111 4.72 -18.37 25.42
C GLY A 111 4.27 -17.73 24.11
N ALA A 112 5.15 -17.68 23.11
CA ALA A 112 4.83 -17.16 21.78
C ALA A 112 3.78 -18.03 21.04
N ALA A 113 3.80 -19.35 21.21
CA ALA A 113 2.81 -20.24 20.60
C ALA A 113 1.46 -20.24 21.34
N LEU A 114 1.47 -20.10 22.67
CA LEU A 114 0.26 -20.09 23.49
C LEU A 114 -0.50 -18.77 23.42
N ASP A 115 0.17 -17.66 23.12
CA ASP A 115 -0.45 -16.34 23.10
C ASP A 115 -1.59 -16.23 22.06
N PRO A 116 -1.40 -16.62 20.77
CA PRO A 116 -2.50 -16.65 19.80
C PRO A 116 -3.66 -17.57 20.23
N LEU A 117 -3.35 -18.75 20.76
CA LEU A 117 -4.36 -19.71 21.22
C LEU A 117 -5.24 -19.12 22.32
N ARG A 118 -4.63 -18.46 23.31
CA ARG A 118 -5.35 -17.83 24.42
C ARG A 118 -6.14 -16.62 23.96
N ALA A 119 -5.54 -15.76 23.14
CA ALA A 119 -6.18 -14.57 22.60
C ALA A 119 -7.44 -14.92 21.79
N VAL A 120 -7.32 -15.86 20.87
CA VAL A 120 -8.41 -16.33 20.01
C VAL A 120 -9.53 -16.95 20.83
N ARG A 121 -9.20 -17.83 21.78
CA ARG A 121 -10.20 -18.45 22.65
C ARG A 121 -10.94 -17.41 23.49
N GLY A 122 -10.21 -16.57 24.22
CA GLY A 122 -10.79 -15.57 25.11
C GLY A 122 -11.65 -14.56 24.35
N LEU A 123 -11.21 -14.12 23.17
CA LEU A 123 -12.00 -13.20 22.34
C LEU A 123 -13.23 -13.88 21.72
N SER A 124 -13.13 -15.15 21.31
CA SER A 124 -14.30 -15.90 20.80
C SER A 124 -15.38 -16.06 21.89
N GLU A 125 -14.97 -16.30 23.14
CA GLU A 125 -15.87 -16.35 24.30
C GLU A 125 -16.58 -15.01 24.55
N VAL A 126 -15.87 -13.88 24.43
CA VAL A 126 -16.45 -12.52 24.62
C VAL A 126 -17.37 -12.11 23.47
N THR A 127 -16.97 -12.38 22.23
CA THR A 127 -17.71 -11.96 21.03
C THR A 127 -18.90 -12.88 20.73
N GLY A 128 -18.89 -14.12 21.24
CA GLY A 128 -19.83 -15.16 20.84
C GLY A 128 -19.69 -15.56 19.37
N ARG A 129 -18.58 -15.22 18.71
CA ARG A 129 -18.31 -15.44 17.29
C ARG A 129 -16.91 -16.03 17.09
N PRO A 130 -16.68 -16.81 16.01
CA PRO A 130 -15.35 -17.30 15.72
C PRO A 130 -14.44 -16.16 15.29
N VAL A 131 -13.31 -16.00 15.98
CA VAL A 131 -12.19 -15.15 15.54
C VAL A 131 -11.49 -15.81 14.34
N ARG A 132 -11.17 -15.04 13.31
CA ARG A 132 -10.61 -15.56 12.05
C ARG A 132 -9.18 -15.09 11.80
N LEU A 133 -8.83 -13.92 12.34
CA LEU A 133 -7.56 -13.27 12.14
C LEU A 133 -6.85 -13.05 13.46
N HIS A 134 -5.51 -13.08 13.41
CA HIS A 134 -4.66 -12.72 14.51
C HIS A 134 -3.50 -11.85 14.03
N ARG A 135 -3.28 -10.71 14.68
CA ARG A 135 -2.12 -9.84 14.44
C ARG A 135 -1.27 -9.76 15.71
N PRO A 136 -0.04 -10.28 15.74
CA PRO A 136 0.77 -10.26 16.97
C PRO A 136 1.22 -8.83 17.32
N PRO A 137 1.46 -8.55 18.62
CA PRO A 137 2.01 -7.27 19.07
C PRO A 137 3.26 -6.87 18.30
N HIS A 138 3.35 -5.59 17.94
CA HIS A 138 4.41 -5.00 17.13
C HIS A 138 4.59 -5.61 15.73
N GLY A 139 3.62 -6.41 15.24
CA GLY A 139 3.78 -7.19 14.02
C GLY A 139 4.91 -8.21 14.10
N ALA A 140 5.33 -8.59 15.31
CA ALA A 140 6.50 -9.44 15.52
C ALA A 140 6.17 -10.93 15.34
N TYR A 141 6.67 -11.52 14.26
CA TYR A 141 6.51 -12.94 13.99
C TYR A 141 7.73 -13.76 14.43
N THR A 142 7.48 -14.89 15.09
CA THR A 142 8.44 -15.96 15.37
C THR A 142 7.85 -17.28 14.91
N LEU A 143 8.64 -18.36 14.91
CA LEU A 143 8.13 -19.70 14.59
C LEU A 143 7.05 -20.10 15.61
N GLY A 144 7.20 -19.69 16.87
CA GLY A 144 6.21 -19.92 17.92
C GLY A 144 4.89 -19.23 17.62
N THR A 145 4.88 -17.92 17.32
CA THR A 145 3.63 -17.21 17.01
C THR A 145 2.96 -17.75 15.75
N TRP A 146 3.74 -18.06 14.71
CA TRP A 146 3.22 -18.66 13.49
C TRP A 146 2.56 -20.04 13.72
N LEU A 147 3.22 -20.93 14.47
CA LEU A 147 2.64 -22.23 14.85
C LEU A 147 1.39 -22.05 15.72
N GLY A 148 1.42 -21.11 16.67
CA GLY A 148 0.27 -20.79 17.52
C GLY A 148 -0.96 -20.37 16.71
N GLN A 149 -0.79 -19.51 15.70
CA GLN A 149 -1.87 -19.12 14.78
C GLN A 149 -2.45 -20.32 14.02
N ARG A 150 -1.57 -21.20 13.50
CA ARG A 150 -2.00 -22.43 12.80
C ARG A 150 -2.80 -23.35 13.71
N LEU A 151 -2.34 -23.56 14.94
CA LEU A 151 -3.03 -24.39 15.93
C LEU A 151 -4.36 -23.77 16.38
N ALA A 152 -4.44 -22.44 16.44
CA ALA A 152 -5.66 -21.71 16.75
C ALA A 152 -6.67 -21.66 15.59
N GLY A 153 -6.30 -22.15 14.40
CA GLY A 153 -7.17 -22.14 13.21
C GLY A 153 -7.39 -20.74 12.61
N VAL A 154 -6.52 -19.78 12.92
CA VAL A 154 -6.62 -18.39 12.44
C VAL A 154 -5.56 -18.06 11.41
N ARG A 155 -5.83 -17.04 10.59
CA ARG A 155 -4.85 -16.49 9.65
C ARG A 155 -4.09 -15.34 10.32
N GLY A 156 -2.80 -15.23 10.01
CA GLY A 156 -2.03 -14.06 10.40
C GLY A 156 -2.48 -12.83 9.60
N ALA A 157 -2.52 -11.67 10.25
CA ALA A 157 -2.75 -10.38 9.62
C ALA A 157 -1.57 -9.43 9.81
N HIS A 158 -1.39 -8.51 8.88
CA HIS A 158 -0.43 -7.42 8.90
C HIS A 158 -1.10 -6.16 8.32
N TRP A 159 -0.28 -5.15 8.04
CA TRP A 159 -0.66 -3.90 7.37
C TRP A 159 0.28 -3.59 6.22
N SER A 160 -0.23 -2.91 5.19
CA SER A 160 0.54 -2.36 4.09
C SER A 160 1.00 -0.93 4.34
N ILE A 161 0.31 -0.20 5.21
CA ILE A 161 0.63 1.19 5.58
C ILE A 161 0.60 1.30 7.10
N GLU A 162 1.66 1.86 7.67
CA GLU A 162 1.76 2.17 9.10
C GLU A 162 1.60 3.67 9.33
N GLY A 163 0.64 4.06 10.17
CA GLY A 163 0.45 5.47 10.55
C GLY A 163 1.59 6.01 11.42
N ARG A 164 2.21 5.15 12.24
CA ARG A 164 3.21 5.52 13.27
C ARG A 164 2.67 6.52 14.30
N ASP A 165 1.37 6.49 14.54
CA ASP A 165 0.65 7.24 15.56
C ASP A 165 1.20 6.98 16.98
N TRP A 166 1.72 5.77 17.22
CA TRP A 166 2.39 5.39 18.46
C TRP A 166 3.72 6.10 18.73
N HIS A 167 4.40 6.64 17.71
CA HIS A 167 5.73 7.21 17.87
C HIS A 167 5.67 8.56 18.62
N PRO A 168 6.54 8.84 19.61
CA PRO A 168 6.44 10.07 20.42
C PRO A 168 6.48 11.37 19.63
N ALA A 169 7.22 11.40 18.52
CA ALA A 169 7.32 12.58 17.65
C ALA A 169 6.12 12.78 16.70
N SER A 170 5.13 11.87 16.72
CA SER A 170 3.96 11.96 15.85
C SER A 170 2.91 12.92 16.41
N SER A 171 2.31 13.69 15.51
CA SER A 171 1.12 14.52 15.71
C SER A 171 -0.01 14.06 14.77
N PRO A 172 -1.27 14.44 15.03
CA PRO A 172 -2.37 14.16 14.10
C PRO A 172 -2.07 14.61 12.67
N GLU A 173 -1.52 15.79 12.48
CA GLU A 173 -1.23 16.37 11.17
C GLU A 173 -0.14 15.58 10.44
N THR A 174 0.97 15.28 11.12
CA THR A 174 2.08 14.51 10.51
C THR A 174 1.68 13.09 10.12
N VAL A 175 0.79 12.45 10.89
CA VAL A 175 0.24 11.13 10.54
C VAL A 175 -0.75 11.28 9.38
N ARG A 176 -1.61 12.30 9.38
CA ARG A 176 -2.56 12.57 8.28
C ARG A 176 -1.83 12.78 6.96
N GLU A 177 -0.78 13.60 6.94
CA GLU A 177 0.04 13.87 5.75
C GLU A 177 0.74 12.61 5.23
N ARG A 178 1.32 11.82 6.15
CA ARG A 178 1.91 10.51 5.82
C ARG A 178 0.88 9.59 5.15
N LEU A 179 -0.29 9.44 5.76
CA LEU A 179 -1.35 8.60 5.22
C LEU A 179 -1.84 9.14 3.88
N ALA A 180 -2.02 10.45 3.74
CA ALA A 180 -2.43 11.08 2.49
C ALA A 180 -1.47 10.78 1.33
N ALA A 181 -0.16 10.78 1.59
CA ALA A 181 0.87 10.46 0.60
C ALA A 181 0.94 8.96 0.25
N LEU A 182 0.79 8.08 1.25
CA LEU A 182 0.98 6.63 1.09
C LEU A 182 -0.28 5.86 0.67
N LEU A 183 -1.46 6.44 0.87
CA LEU A 183 -2.73 5.75 0.63
C LEU A 183 -2.81 5.23 -0.81
N VAL A 184 -3.22 3.97 -0.95
CA VAL A 184 -3.55 3.31 -2.21
C VAL A 184 -4.82 2.48 -2.07
N PRO A 185 -5.58 2.24 -3.14
CA PRO A 185 -6.69 1.29 -3.13
C PRO A 185 -6.21 -0.09 -2.66
N GLY A 186 -7.02 -0.78 -1.87
CA GLY A 186 -6.66 -2.07 -1.26
C GLY A 186 -5.72 -1.97 -0.06
N ALA A 187 -5.36 -0.77 0.42
CA ALA A 187 -4.46 -0.65 1.56
C ALA A 187 -5.09 -1.15 2.87
N VAL A 188 -4.30 -1.84 3.69
CA VAL A 188 -4.59 -2.11 5.10
C VAL A 188 -3.74 -1.15 5.92
N VAL A 189 -4.39 -0.23 6.62
CA VAL A 189 -3.76 0.82 7.42
C VAL A 189 -3.81 0.42 8.89
N VAL A 190 -2.67 0.45 9.58
CA VAL A 190 -2.64 0.26 11.05
C VAL A 190 -2.53 1.61 11.77
N LEU A 191 -3.41 1.77 12.77
CA LEU A 191 -3.48 2.81 13.78
C LEU A 191 -3.79 2.13 15.13
N HIS A 192 -3.84 2.89 16.22
CA HIS A 192 -4.11 2.36 17.56
C HIS A 192 -5.23 3.15 18.23
N ASP A 193 -6.26 2.44 18.70
CA ASP A 193 -7.37 3.03 19.47
C ASP A 193 -7.11 3.02 20.98
N ALA A 194 -6.04 2.37 21.42
CA ALA A 194 -5.52 2.40 22.78
C ALA A 194 -3.99 2.55 22.80
N GLY A 195 -3.39 2.57 24.00
CA GLY A 195 -1.94 2.66 24.14
C GLY A 195 -1.37 3.99 23.65
N PRO A 196 -0.06 4.07 23.34
CA PRO A 196 0.60 5.31 22.97
C PRO A 196 0.04 6.00 21.72
N GLY A 197 -0.53 5.24 20.78
CA GLY A 197 -1.06 5.78 19.52
C GLY A 197 -2.42 6.47 19.65
N ALA A 198 -3.21 6.11 20.66
CA ALA A 198 -4.55 6.67 20.87
C ALA A 198 -4.57 8.19 21.04
N ARG A 199 -3.50 8.77 21.61
CA ARG A 199 -3.32 10.23 21.75
C ARG A 199 -3.34 10.98 20.41
N VAL A 200 -2.97 10.30 19.33
CA VAL A 200 -2.90 10.85 17.97
C VAL A 200 -4.10 10.40 17.15
N THR A 201 -4.48 9.13 17.25
CA THR A 201 -5.52 8.53 16.41
C THR A 201 -6.88 9.20 16.59
N GLY A 202 -7.32 9.44 17.84
CA GLY A 202 -8.62 10.08 18.09
C GLY A 202 -8.76 11.45 17.39
N PRO A 203 -7.86 12.43 17.66
CA PRO A 203 -7.91 13.74 17.02
C PRO A 203 -7.67 13.72 15.50
N LEU A 204 -6.89 12.77 14.98
CA LEU A 204 -6.62 12.61 13.55
C LEU A 204 -7.85 12.17 12.76
N LEU A 205 -8.66 11.29 13.35
CA LEU A 205 -9.58 10.44 12.61
C LEU A 205 -10.66 11.20 11.83
N PRO A 206 -11.31 12.27 12.36
CA PRO A 206 -12.31 13.03 11.59
C PRO A 206 -11.73 13.63 10.29
N GLY A 207 -10.51 14.18 10.36
CA GLY A 207 -9.81 14.73 9.21
C GLY A 207 -9.41 13.67 8.19
N LEU A 208 -8.90 12.53 8.67
CA LEU A 208 -8.58 11.40 7.82
C LEU A 208 -9.81 10.85 7.08
N LEU A 209 -10.93 10.65 7.77
CA LEU A 209 -12.17 10.13 7.19
C LEU A 209 -12.74 11.11 6.15
N THR A 210 -12.63 12.41 6.40
CA THR A 210 -12.99 13.46 5.43
C THR A 210 -12.12 13.37 4.17
N ASP A 211 -10.81 13.20 4.31
CA ASP A 211 -9.89 13.06 3.17
C ASP A 211 -10.17 11.80 2.36
N LEU A 212 -10.46 10.68 3.03
CA LEU A 212 -10.85 9.43 2.37
C LEU A 212 -12.10 9.67 1.52
N LYS A 213 -13.15 10.24 2.10
CA LYS A 213 -14.40 10.53 1.39
C LYS A 213 -14.19 11.47 0.21
N ALA A 214 -13.42 12.55 0.39
CA ALA A 214 -13.10 13.51 -0.67
C ALA A 214 -12.32 12.89 -1.83
N ARG A 215 -11.50 11.88 -1.56
CA ARG A 215 -10.75 11.10 -2.55
C ARG A 215 -11.52 9.89 -3.08
N GLY A 216 -12.79 9.75 -2.74
CA GLY A 216 -13.66 8.66 -3.17
C GLY A 216 -13.32 7.31 -2.54
N TYR A 217 -12.59 7.30 -1.43
CA TYR A 217 -12.34 6.09 -0.64
C TYR A 217 -13.46 5.81 0.34
N ARG A 218 -13.70 4.52 0.55
CA ARG A 218 -14.48 4.00 1.69
C ARG A 218 -13.58 3.12 2.56
N SER A 219 -13.67 3.29 3.88
CA SER A 219 -13.13 2.29 4.79
C SER A 219 -14.13 1.15 4.99
N VAL A 220 -13.65 -0.07 4.77
CA VAL A 220 -14.39 -1.33 4.94
C VAL A 220 -13.69 -2.22 5.97
N THR A 221 -14.35 -3.28 6.43
CA THR A 221 -13.67 -4.28 7.26
C THR A 221 -12.67 -5.09 6.44
N LEU A 222 -11.72 -5.75 7.10
CA LEU A 222 -10.65 -6.46 6.41
C LEU A 222 -11.14 -7.71 5.68
N ASP A 223 -12.25 -8.32 6.14
CA ASP A 223 -12.93 -9.42 5.45
C ASP A 223 -13.80 -8.97 4.26
N GLU A 224 -14.23 -7.70 4.22
CA GLU A 224 -14.94 -7.10 3.09
C GLU A 224 -14.00 -6.53 2.02
N LEU A 225 -12.74 -6.25 2.36
CA LEU A 225 -11.77 -5.65 1.45
C LEU A 225 -11.48 -6.58 0.26
N ASP A 226 -11.81 -6.14 -0.96
CA ASP A 226 -11.69 -6.97 -2.17
C ASP A 226 -10.27 -7.52 -2.34
N GLY A 227 -10.17 -8.83 -2.53
CA GLY A 227 -8.91 -9.54 -2.71
C GLY A 227 -8.00 -9.60 -1.47
N ALA A 228 -8.46 -9.16 -0.29
CA ALA A 228 -7.71 -9.32 0.95
C ALA A 228 -7.64 -10.81 1.33
N GLY A 229 -6.43 -11.35 1.30
CA GLY A 229 -6.19 -12.76 1.61
C GLY A 229 -4.72 -13.07 1.89
N PRO A 230 -4.43 -14.29 2.37
CA PRO A 230 -3.07 -14.76 2.63
C PRO A 230 -2.19 -14.63 1.38
N GLN A 231 -1.09 -13.90 1.48
CA GLN A 231 -0.16 -13.74 0.37
C GLN A 231 0.62 -15.02 0.09
N GLY A 232 0.78 -15.36 -1.19
CA GLY A 232 1.58 -16.49 -1.64
C GLY A 232 2.95 -16.08 -2.19
N TRP A 233 3.67 -17.06 -2.74
CA TRP A 233 4.95 -16.83 -3.44
C TRP A 233 4.92 -15.78 -4.56
N PRO A 234 3.84 -15.66 -5.38
CA PRO A 234 3.75 -14.57 -6.35
C PRO A 234 3.78 -13.18 -5.70
N GLY A 235 3.14 -13.01 -4.55
CA GLY A 235 3.14 -11.75 -3.79
C GLY A 235 4.53 -11.37 -3.30
N LEU A 236 5.32 -12.36 -2.86
CA LEU A 236 6.72 -12.13 -2.46
C LEU A 236 7.58 -11.62 -3.62
N LYS A 237 7.45 -12.22 -4.81
CA LYS A 237 8.17 -11.77 -6.02
C LYS A 237 7.78 -10.34 -6.39
N ARG A 238 6.48 -10.04 -6.42
CA ARG A 238 5.95 -8.69 -6.68
C ARG A 238 6.54 -7.66 -5.73
N ARG A 239 6.70 -8.00 -4.45
CA ARG A 239 7.27 -7.09 -3.44
C ARG A 239 8.77 -6.89 -3.56
N GLY A 240 9.53 -7.94 -3.87
CA GLY A 240 10.94 -7.80 -4.21
C GLY A 240 11.14 -6.85 -5.38
N PHE A 241 10.26 -6.92 -6.39
CA PHE A 241 10.28 -6.01 -7.51
C PHE A 241 9.86 -4.58 -7.12
N LEU A 242 8.81 -4.40 -6.31
CA LEU A 242 8.42 -3.08 -5.79
C LEU A 242 9.55 -2.40 -5.00
N ALA A 243 10.31 -3.17 -4.22
CA ALA A 243 11.46 -2.63 -3.49
C ALA A 243 12.57 -2.17 -4.45
N LEU A 244 12.82 -2.93 -5.52
CA LEU A 244 13.76 -2.54 -6.56
C LEU A 244 13.29 -1.28 -7.32
N ASP A 245 12.00 -1.20 -7.65
CA ASP A 245 11.38 -0.01 -8.26
C ASP A 245 11.55 1.23 -7.37
N ALA A 246 11.35 1.10 -6.06
CA ALA A 246 11.55 2.22 -5.13
C ALA A 246 13.01 2.72 -5.11
N VAL A 247 13.99 1.82 -5.29
CA VAL A 247 15.41 2.19 -5.42
C VAL A 247 15.65 2.95 -6.73
N PHE A 248 15.11 2.44 -7.84
CA PHE A 248 15.21 3.12 -9.14
C PHE A 248 14.53 4.49 -9.11
N ASP A 249 13.36 4.60 -8.48
CA ASP A 249 12.65 5.86 -8.35
C ASP A 249 13.50 6.89 -7.61
N ARG A 250 14.13 6.47 -6.50
CA ARG A 250 15.00 7.33 -5.71
C ARG A 250 16.24 7.78 -6.49
N LEU A 251 16.88 6.88 -7.24
CA LEU A 251 18.07 7.20 -8.03
C LEU A 251 17.73 8.07 -9.25
N GLY A 252 16.56 7.87 -9.85
CA GLY A 252 16.09 8.62 -11.02
C GLY A 252 15.37 9.92 -10.70
N GLY A 253 15.20 10.28 -9.41
CA GLY A 253 14.39 11.43 -9.01
C GLY A 253 12.91 11.32 -9.41
N ILE A 254 12.43 10.09 -9.60
CA ILE A 254 11.04 9.80 -9.96
C ILE A 254 10.18 9.90 -8.71
N ARG A 255 9.05 10.59 -8.83
CA ARG A 255 8.09 10.76 -7.73
C ARG A 255 6.67 10.52 -8.18
N PHE A 256 5.78 10.19 -7.25
CA PHE A 256 4.36 10.15 -7.53
C PHE A 256 3.84 11.54 -7.91
N ALA A 257 3.04 11.63 -8.97
CA ALA A 257 2.39 12.88 -9.32
C ALA A 257 1.40 13.30 -8.22
N GLY A 258 1.47 14.56 -7.81
CA GLY A 258 0.78 15.13 -6.66
C GLY A 258 1.31 14.66 -5.31
N GLY A 259 2.42 13.91 -5.27
CA GLY A 259 2.93 13.28 -4.05
C GLY A 259 2.04 12.17 -3.49
N ARG A 260 1.14 11.60 -4.30
CA ARG A 260 0.17 10.57 -3.84
C ARG A 260 0.42 9.21 -4.49
N ALA A 261 0.62 8.18 -3.68
CA ALA A 261 0.89 6.82 -4.14
C ALA A 261 -0.25 6.18 -4.95
N ASP A 262 -1.49 6.69 -4.81
CA ASP A 262 -2.66 6.25 -5.58
C ASP A 262 -2.81 6.90 -6.96
N ASN A 263 -1.88 7.79 -7.33
CA ASN A 263 -1.82 8.32 -8.68
C ASN A 263 -1.33 7.22 -9.64
N LEU A 264 -1.97 7.10 -10.80
CA LEU A 264 -1.53 6.19 -11.86
C LEU A 264 -0.15 6.57 -12.41
N PHE A 265 0.29 7.81 -12.24
CA PHE A 265 1.53 8.31 -12.80
C PHE A 265 2.56 8.65 -11.72
N ARG A 266 3.78 8.20 -11.97
CA ARG A 266 4.99 8.78 -11.41
C ARG A 266 5.62 9.67 -12.46
N ILE A 267 6.27 10.74 -12.07
CA ILE A 267 6.85 11.75 -12.98
C ILE A 267 8.30 12.04 -12.62
N ALA A 268 9.10 12.34 -13.63
CA ALA A 268 10.47 12.81 -13.51
C ALA A 268 10.77 13.86 -14.58
N ARG A 269 11.48 14.93 -14.19
CA ARG A 269 12.04 15.86 -15.18
C ARG A 269 13.35 15.28 -15.68
N VAL A 270 13.43 15.06 -16.98
CA VAL A 270 14.58 14.43 -17.63
C VAL A 270 14.93 15.16 -18.93
N PRO A 271 16.20 15.15 -19.37
CA PRO A 271 16.53 15.48 -20.74
C PRO A 271 15.88 14.46 -21.68
N PHE A 272 15.23 14.93 -22.75
CA PHE A 272 14.56 14.05 -23.70
C PHE A 272 15.55 13.05 -24.33
N PRO A 273 15.34 11.73 -24.20
CA PRO A 273 16.41 10.75 -24.38
C PRO A 273 16.59 10.26 -25.82
N LEU A 274 15.65 10.53 -26.73
CA LEU A 274 15.68 9.98 -28.09
C LEU A 274 16.25 10.99 -29.10
N SER A 275 17.12 10.50 -29.96
CA SER A 275 17.65 11.27 -31.11
C SER A 275 16.76 11.10 -32.33
N GLY A 276 16.51 12.19 -33.05
CA GLY A 276 15.75 12.16 -34.31
C GLY A 276 14.23 11.99 -34.15
N ALA A 277 13.70 12.10 -32.92
CA ALA A 277 12.27 12.10 -32.68
C ALA A 277 11.60 13.35 -33.28
N ARG A 278 10.38 13.19 -33.78
CA ARG A 278 9.57 14.25 -34.38
C ARG A 278 8.12 14.13 -33.90
N LEU A 279 7.45 15.27 -33.78
CA LEU A 279 6.00 15.35 -33.61
C LEU A 279 5.28 14.97 -34.92
N ALA A 280 3.96 14.78 -34.86
CA ALA A 280 3.12 14.40 -35.99
C ALA A 280 3.16 15.41 -37.15
N ASP A 281 3.37 16.69 -36.85
CA ASP A 281 3.57 17.77 -37.82
C ASP A 281 5.00 17.84 -38.41
N SER A 282 5.83 16.83 -38.12
CA SER A 282 7.24 16.75 -38.48
C SER A 282 8.18 17.70 -37.73
N THR A 283 7.70 18.46 -36.75
CA THR A 283 8.54 19.31 -35.89
C THR A 283 9.55 18.44 -35.13
N PRO A 284 10.87 18.70 -35.22
CA PRO A 284 11.87 17.91 -34.52
C PRO A 284 11.83 18.16 -33.01
N ILE A 285 11.92 17.08 -32.23
CA ILE A 285 12.11 17.13 -30.78
C ILE A 285 13.62 17.04 -30.52
N PRO A 286 14.28 18.10 -30.03
CA PRO A 286 15.72 18.07 -29.81
C PRO A 286 16.10 17.03 -28.75
N HIS A 287 17.13 16.24 -29.02
CA HIS A 287 17.75 15.40 -27.99
C HIS A 287 18.26 16.29 -26.86
N GLY A 288 17.92 15.95 -25.62
CA GLY A 288 18.29 16.73 -24.44
C GLY A 288 17.33 17.88 -24.10
N ALA A 289 16.28 18.12 -24.88
CA ALA A 289 15.25 19.11 -24.52
C ALA A 289 14.65 18.79 -23.14
N ALA A 290 14.33 19.83 -22.37
CA ALA A 290 13.73 19.65 -21.05
C ALA A 290 12.34 19.02 -21.19
N ALA A 291 12.16 17.84 -20.60
CA ALA A 291 10.94 17.06 -20.72
C ALA A 291 10.48 16.52 -19.36
N LEU A 292 9.20 16.24 -19.24
CA LEU A 292 8.61 15.50 -18.13
C LEU A 292 8.27 14.09 -18.62
N GLU A 293 9.01 13.11 -18.15
CA GLU A 293 8.67 11.70 -18.33
C GLU A 293 7.64 11.30 -17.30
N PHE A 294 6.59 10.60 -17.71
CA PHE A 294 5.69 9.92 -16.79
C PHE A 294 5.75 8.40 -16.94
N HIS A 295 5.81 7.72 -15.81
CA HIS A 295 5.84 6.27 -15.69
C HIS A 295 4.52 5.77 -15.12
N VAL A 296 3.96 4.73 -15.74
CA VAL A 296 2.71 4.12 -15.26
C VAL A 296 2.96 3.29 -14.00
N ASN A 297 2.10 3.47 -13.01
CA ASN A 297 2.06 2.67 -11.79
C ASN A 297 1.46 1.30 -12.11
N ASN A 298 2.32 0.37 -12.55
CA ASN A 298 1.95 -0.96 -13.03
C ASN A 298 0.98 -1.72 -12.09
N PRO A 299 1.19 -1.79 -10.78
CA PRO A 299 0.26 -2.52 -9.94
C PRO A 299 -1.14 -1.86 -9.80
N ILE A 300 -1.28 -0.56 -10.01
CA ILE A 300 -2.61 0.06 -10.16
C ILE A 300 -3.22 -0.30 -11.52
N LEU A 301 -2.42 -0.22 -12.59
CA LEU A 301 -2.85 -0.55 -13.96
C LEU A 301 -3.37 -2.00 -14.08
N VAL A 302 -2.65 -2.96 -13.50
CA VAL A 302 -3.01 -4.39 -13.56
C VAL A 302 -4.34 -4.67 -12.87
N ASP A 303 -4.56 -4.10 -11.69
CA ASP A 303 -5.76 -4.38 -10.88
C ASP A 303 -6.99 -3.62 -11.39
N LEU A 304 -6.84 -2.37 -11.85
CA LEU A 304 -7.94 -1.60 -12.45
C LEU A 304 -8.34 -2.11 -13.84
N GLY A 305 -7.35 -2.57 -14.61
CA GLY A 305 -7.48 -2.96 -16.00
C GLY A 305 -7.50 -1.77 -16.98
N PRO A 306 -7.18 -2.01 -18.27
CA PRO A 306 -6.89 -0.95 -19.25
C PRO A 306 -7.97 0.14 -19.39
N ARG A 307 -9.24 -0.25 -19.50
CA ARG A 307 -10.35 0.70 -19.73
C ARG A 307 -10.57 1.61 -18.52
N ALA A 308 -10.49 1.08 -17.31
CA ALA A 308 -10.67 1.86 -16.09
C ALA A 308 -9.47 2.80 -15.88
N SER A 309 -8.25 2.35 -16.18
CA SER A 309 -7.04 3.18 -16.10
C SER A 309 -7.08 4.37 -17.05
N VAL A 310 -7.53 4.20 -18.30
CA VAL A 310 -7.71 5.32 -19.25
C VAL A 310 -8.72 6.35 -18.70
N ARG A 311 -9.84 5.87 -18.13
CA ARG A 311 -10.85 6.76 -17.53
C ARG A 311 -10.30 7.52 -16.33
N GLN A 312 -9.55 6.86 -15.44
CA GLN A 312 -8.93 7.49 -14.28
C GLN A 312 -7.85 8.50 -14.69
N ALA A 313 -6.97 8.13 -15.62
CA ALA A 313 -5.95 8.99 -16.20
C ALA A 313 -6.54 10.31 -16.70
N ARG A 314 -7.62 10.23 -17.50
CA ARG A 314 -8.29 11.39 -18.09
C ARG A 314 -8.99 12.28 -17.07
N ARG A 315 -9.68 11.68 -16.09
CA ARG A 315 -10.54 12.42 -15.15
C ARG A 315 -9.76 13.12 -14.05
N GLU A 316 -8.67 12.51 -13.58
CA GLU A 316 -7.98 12.93 -12.36
C GLU A 316 -6.46 13.02 -12.56
N ASP A 317 -5.80 11.92 -12.91
CA ASP A 317 -4.34 11.81 -12.72
C ASP A 317 -3.54 12.73 -13.66
N PHE A 318 -3.93 12.91 -14.92
CA PHE A 318 -3.26 13.87 -15.80
C PHE A 318 -3.52 15.33 -15.41
N ARG A 319 -4.67 15.64 -14.80
CA ARG A 319 -4.91 16.99 -14.26
C ARG A 319 -3.99 17.31 -13.09
N VAL A 320 -3.64 16.30 -12.29
CA VAL A 320 -2.61 16.44 -11.24
C VAL A 320 -1.25 16.73 -11.86
N VAL A 321 -0.88 16.01 -12.92
CA VAL A 321 0.37 16.27 -13.66
C VAL A 321 0.38 17.68 -14.26
N ALA A 322 -0.73 18.12 -14.87
CA ALA A 322 -0.86 19.46 -15.46
C ALA A 322 -0.71 20.56 -14.41
N ARG A 323 -1.34 20.38 -13.23
CA ARG A 323 -1.16 21.28 -12.10
C ARG A 323 0.30 21.35 -11.65
N GLU A 324 0.97 20.21 -11.50
CA GLU A 324 2.40 20.22 -11.15
C GLU A 324 3.25 20.95 -12.18
N LEU A 325 3.00 20.74 -13.48
CA LEU A 325 3.68 21.46 -14.56
C LEU A 325 3.49 22.98 -14.44
N GLN A 326 2.29 23.44 -14.08
CA GLN A 326 1.96 24.86 -13.93
C GLN A 326 2.56 25.48 -12.66
N THR A 327 2.51 24.77 -11.53
CA THR A 327 2.77 25.37 -10.21
C THR A 327 4.20 25.18 -9.70
N ARG A 328 4.94 24.19 -10.20
CA ARG A 328 6.28 23.87 -9.67
C ARG A 328 7.37 24.60 -10.47
N PRO A 329 8.21 25.42 -9.82
CA PRO A 329 9.28 26.14 -10.50
C PRO A 329 10.25 25.22 -11.25
N GLU A 330 10.51 24.04 -10.70
CA GLU A 330 11.40 23.03 -11.29
C GLU A 330 10.92 22.48 -12.64
N TYR A 331 9.64 22.71 -13.00
CA TYR A 331 9.03 22.27 -14.25
C TYR A 331 8.71 23.43 -15.20
N ALA A 332 9.14 24.65 -14.89
CA ALA A 332 8.84 25.83 -15.69
C ALA A 332 9.39 25.74 -17.13
N ASP A 333 10.56 25.11 -17.29
CA ASP A 333 11.25 24.99 -18.58
C ASP A 333 10.90 23.72 -19.36
N VAL A 334 10.06 22.84 -18.80
CA VAL A 334 9.63 21.62 -19.48
C VAL A 334 8.86 21.96 -20.75
N GLN A 335 9.35 21.49 -21.89
CA GLN A 335 8.77 21.72 -23.21
C GLN A 335 7.88 20.55 -23.69
N TYR A 336 8.14 19.33 -23.21
CA TYR A 336 7.46 18.12 -23.66
C TYR A 336 7.03 17.25 -22.48
N VAL A 337 5.90 16.56 -22.63
CA VAL A 337 5.44 15.52 -21.70
C VAL A 337 5.41 14.21 -22.46
N PHE A 338 6.11 13.18 -21.98
CA PHE A 338 6.23 11.92 -22.72
C PHE A 338 6.24 10.68 -21.84
N CYS A 339 6.03 9.53 -22.47
CA CYS A 339 6.12 8.21 -21.87
C CYS A 339 6.69 7.22 -22.88
N LEU A 340 7.57 6.32 -22.42
CA LEU A 340 8.06 5.18 -23.20
C LEU A 340 7.39 3.91 -22.67
N SER A 341 6.36 3.41 -23.35
CA SER A 341 5.57 2.32 -22.80
C SER A 341 4.89 1.42 -23.83
N ALA A 342 4.59 0.19 -23.41
CA ALA A 342 3.73 -0.72 -24.17
C ALA A 342 2.24 -0.31 -24.11
N VAL A 343 1.85 0.60 -23.20
CA VAL A 343 0.48 1.13 -23.12
C VAL A 343 0.22 2.33 -24.03
N SER A 344 1.19 2.75 -24.84
CA SER A 344 1.08 3.86 -25.78
C SER A 344 -0.18 3.85 -26.66
N PRO A 345 -0.67 2.71 -27.17
CA PRO A 345 -1.94 2.69 -27.90
C PRO A 345 -3.13 3.23 -27.09
N LEU A 346 -3.15 3.01 -25.76
CA LEU A 346 -4.17 3.56 -24.86
C LEU A 346 -3.97 5.06 -24.63
N LEU A 347 -2.72 5.53 -24.65
CA LEU A 347 -2.41 6.96 -24.54
C LEU A 347 -2.85 7.74 -25.79
N GLY A 348 -2.95 7.09 -26.95
CA GLY A 348 -3.56 7.69 -28.15
C GLY A 348 -5.02 8.08 -27.93
N LEU A 349 -5.78 7.32 -27.14
CA LEU A 349 -7.16 7.67 -26.74
C LEU A 349 -7.21 8.90 -25.81
N LEU A 350 -6.06 9.28 -25.26
CA LEU A 350 -5.84 10.41 -24.37
C LEU A 350 -5.15 11.57 -25.10
N GLY A 351 -5.14 11.55 -26.43
CA GLY A 351 -4.61 12.63 -27.26
C GLY A 351 -3.10 12.62 -27.45
N PHE A 352 -2.37 11.64 -26.92
CA PHE A 352 -0.92 11.54 -27.15
C PHE A 352 -0.60 11.10 -28.57
N GLU A 353 0.45 11.69 -29.13
CA GLU A 353 1.04 11.24 -30.38
C GLU A 353 1.93 10.03 -30.13
N ASN A 354 1.69 8.94 -30.87
CA ASN A 354 2.43 7.69 -30.70
C ASN A 354 3.39 7.46 -31.86
N HIS A 355 4.65 7.24 -31.54
CA HIS A 355 5.72 7.02 -32.52
C HIS A 355 6.47 5.73 -32.21
N ASP A 356 6.85 5.02 -33.28
CA ASP A 356 7.74 3.89 -33.13
C ASP A 356 9.13 4.34 -32.69
N LEU A 357 9.75 3.53 -31.86
CA LEU A 357 11.08 3.81 -31.33
C LEU A 357 12.16 3.40 -32.35
N PRO A 358 13.32 4.08 -32.33
CA PRO A 358 14.49 3.60 -33.05
C PRO A 358 14.79 2.12 -32.71
N PRO A 359 15.26 1.30 -33.67
CA PRO A 359 15.41 -0.14 -33.45
C PRO A 359 16.26 -0.53 -32.24
N ALA A 360 17.28 0.26 -31.92
CA ALA A 360 18.14 0.06 -30.76
C ALA A 360 17.39 0.27 -29.43
N ASP A 361 16.65 1.37 -29.31
CA ASP A 361 15.85 1.70 -28.12
C ASP A 361 14.70 0.72 -27.93
N ALA A 362 14.02 0.36 -29.03
CA ALA A 362 12.98 -0.64 -29.02
C ALA A 362 13.49 -1.99 -28.49
N ARG A 363 14.69 -2.44 -28.88
CA ARG A 363 15.29 -3.68 -28.36
C ARG A 363 15.61 -3.59 -26.87
N ARG A 364 16.18 -2.48 -26.42
CA ARG A 364 16.51 -2.25 -25.00
C ARG A 364 15.24 -2.27 -24.13
N LEU A 365 14.22 -1.51 -24.52
CA LEU A 365 12.97 -1.41 -23.77
C LEU A 365 12.15 -2.70 -23.82
N ARG A 366 12.20 -3.48 -24.90
CA ARG A 366 11.60 -4.83 -24.93
C ARG A 366 12.24 -5.77 -23.90
N ARG A 367 13.57 -5.75 -23.75
CA ARG A 367 14.25 -6.55 -22.73
C ARG A 367 13.79 -6.16 -21.33
N TRP A 368 13.71 -4.86 -21.05
CA TRP A 368 13.20 -4.34 -19.78
C TRP A 368 11.74 -4.73 -19.54
N ALA A 369 10.87 -4.53 -20.54
CA ALA A 369 9.46 -4.92 -20.46
C ALA A 369 9.30 -6.42 -20.16
N ASN A 370 10.14 -7.29 -20.73
CA ASN A 370 10.10 -8.73 -20.43
C ASN A 370 10.46 -9.05 -18.98
N VAL A 371 11.39 -8.31 -18.36
CA VAL A 371 11.67 -8.43 -16.92
C VAL A 371 10.45 -8.03 -16.08
N LEU A 372 9.78 -6.93 -16.45
CA LEU A 372 8.54 -6.49 -15.80
C LEU A 372 7.41 -7.52 -15.95
N ARG A 373 7.29 -8.19 -17.11
CA ARG A 373 6.30 -9.25 -17.36
C ARG A 373 6.46 -10.42 -16.39
N LEU A 374 7.70 -10.84 -16.11
CA LEU A 374 7.99 -11.92 -15.16
C LEU A 374 7.61 -11.54 -13.71
N ALA A 375 7.68 -10.25 -13.37
CA ALA A 375 7.40 -9.76 -12.02
C ALA A 375 5.92 -9.50 -11.74
N TYR A 376 5.17 -9.00 -12.74
CA TYR A 376 3.77 -8.55 -12.56
C TYR A 376 2.73 -9.42 -13.27
N GLY A 377 3.14 -10.39 -14.10
CA GLY A 377 2.22 -11.26 -14.84
C GLY A 377 1.44 -10.51 -15.90
N ASN A 378 2.01 -10.37 -17.10
CA ASN A 378 1.38 -9.61 -18.18
C ASN A 378 1.22 -10.43 -19.47
N ASP A 379 0.33 -9.96 -20.36
CA ASP A 379 -0.06 -10.60 -21.63
C ASP A 379 1.16 -10.93 -22.53
N PRO A 380 1.34 -12.19 -22.99
CA PRO A 380 2.38 -12.56 -23.94
C PRO A 380 2.32 -11.75 -25.24
N ASN A 381 1.15 -11.22 -25.63
CA ASN A 381 0.93 -10.43 -26.83
C ASN A 381 1.12 -8.92 -26.65
N ALA A 382 1.63 -8.45 -25.49
CA ALA A 382 1.81 -7.02 -25.28
C ALA A 382 2.73 -6.41 -26.36
N LYS A 383 2.24 -5.34 -26.98
CA LYS A 383 2.87 -4.65 -28.11
C LYS A 383 4.27 -4.11 -27.76
N ALA A 384 5.07 -3.85 -28.78
CA ALA A 384 6.35 -3.18 -28.60
C ALA A 384 6.15 -1.82 -27.92
N PRO A 385 7.07 -1.41 -27.02
CA PRO A 385 7.01 -0.09 -26.44
C PRO A 385 7.15 0.98 -27.52
N GLN A 386 6.38 2.06 -27.38
CA GLN A 386 6.38 3.21 -28.28
C GLN A 386 6.66 4.49 -27.48
N LEU A 387 7.02 5.55 -28.19
CA LEU A 387 7.05 6.90 -27.64
C LEU A 387 5.62 7.46 -27.70
N SER A 388 5.08 7.89 -26.56
CA SER A 388 3.89 8.74 -26.50
C SER A 388 4.32 10.13 -26.06
N VAL A 389 4.03 11.18 -26.84
CA VAL A 389 4.50 12.54 -26.55
C VAL A 389 3.44 13.60 -26.83
N LEU A 390 3.49 14.69 -26.06
CA LEU A 390 2.77 15.93 -26.28
C LEU A 390 3.70 17.12 -25.99
N THR A 391 3.46 18.25 -26.65
CA THR A 391 4.06 19.52 -26.22
C THR A 391 3.44 19.95 -24.89
N ARG A 392 4.17 20.77 -24.12
CA ARG A 392 3.67 21.37 -22.88
C ARG A 392 2.34 22.10 -23.12
N ALA A 393 2.28 22.92 -24.17
CA ALA A 393 1.10 23.70 -24.51
C ALA A 393 -0.11 22.80 -24.77
N GLU A 394 0.07 21.74 -25.56
CA GLU A 394 -1.00 20.81 -25.88
C GLU A 394 -1.44 19.98 -24.67
N PHE A 395 -0.49 19.52 -23.85
CA PHE A 395 -0.81 18.81 -22.61
C PHE A 395 -1.63 19.68 -21.65
N LEU A 396 -1.24 20.95 -21.47
CA LEU A 396 -1.99 21.90 -20.63
C LEU A 396 -3.34 22.28 -21.25
N ARG A 397 -3.46 22.34 -22.58
CA ARG A 397 -4.75 22.56 -23.24
C ARG A 397 -5.74 21.42 -22.97
N LEU A 398 -5.25 20.18 -22.90
CA LEU A 398 -6.08 19.00 -22.67
C LEU A 398 -6.40 18.76 -21.19
N TYR A 399 -5.47 19.08 -20.28
CA TYR A 399 -5.51 18.65 -18.88
C TYR A 399 -5.33 19.75 -17.83
N GLY A 400 -5.00 20.97 -18.24
CA GLY A 400 -4.66 22.09 -17.35
C GLY A 400 -5.81 22.94 -16.87
#